data_AF-A0A924QWM8-F1
#
_entry.id   AF-A0A924QWM8-F1
#
_cell.length_a   1.000
_cell.length_b   1.000
_cell.length_c   1.000
_cell.angle_alpha   90.00
_cell.angle_beta   90.00
_cell.angle_gamma   90.00
#
_symmetry.space_group_name_H-M   'P 1'
#
loop_
_entity.id
_entity.type
_entity.pdbx_description
1 polymer ?
#
loop_
_entity_poly.entity_id
_entity_poly.type
_entity_poly.pdbx_seq_one_letter_code
_entity_poly.pdbx_strand_id
1 'polypeptide(L)'
;MRRAMDWLLVDRTTGRYTVAQFPNWSLWVFIVASVLAWALPHSGAGLVAGLVAGLVATGAIAWWAVAELCLGVNPARRMLGAVVLAVVVGGVIAAIAG
;
A
#
# COMPACT_ATOMS: atom_id res chain seq x y z
N MET A 1 -17.61 20.70 -11.24
CA MET A 1 -17.13 19.30 -11.37
C MET A 1 -15.77 19.21 -12.05
N ARG A 2 -15.60 19.70 -13.29
CA ARG A 2 -14.33 19.61 -14.05
C ARG A 2 -13.10 20.09 -13.25
N ARG A 3 -13.13 21.32 -12.70
CA ARG A 3 -12.04 21.86 -11.86
C ARG A 3 -11.65 20.99 -10.65
N ALA A 4 -12.62 20.31 -10.01
CA ALA A 4 -12.34 19.45 -8.85
C ALA A 4 -11.67 18.14 -9.29
N MET A 5 -12.13 17.55 -10.40
CA MET A 5 -11.50 16.37 -11.01
C MET A 5 -10.09 16.69 -11.49
N ASP A 6 -9.90 17.87 -12.09
CA ASP A 6 -8.59 18.31 -12.55
C ASP A 6 -7.64 18.46 -11.36
N TRP A 7 -8.10 19.07 -10.28
CA TRP A 7 -7.31 19.18 -9.07
C TRP A 7 -6.95 17.81 -8.48
N LEU A 8 -7.90 16.86 -8.44
CA LEU A 8 -7.69 15.53 -7.86
C LEU A 8 -6.76 14.64 -8.68
N LEU A 9 -6.95 14.62 -10.01
CA LEU A 9 -6.43 13.56 -10.87
C LEU A 9 -5.31 14.04 -11.80
N VAL A 10 -5.17 15.34 -12.04
CA VAL A 10 -4.07 15.84 -12.89
C VAL A 10 -2.75 15.69 -12.14
N ASP A 11 -1.84 14.98 -12.79
CA ASP A 11 -0.46 14.81 -12.41
C ASP A 11 0.27 16.16 -12.44
N ARG A 12 0.92 16.51 -11.32
CA ARG A 12 1.61 17.79 -11.15
C ARG A 12 2.96 17.86 -11.84
N THR A 13 3.46 16.75 -12.39
CA THR A 13 4.70 16.67 -13.15
C THR A 13 4.46 16.68 -14.66
N THR A 14 3.40 16.02 -15.13
CA THR A 14 3.13 15.85 -16.57
C THR A 14 1.94 16.65 -17.08
N GLY A 15 1.05 17.13 -16.20
CA GLY A 15 -0.18 17.83 -16.58
C GLY A 15 -1.27 16.93 -17.18
N ARG A 16 -1.08 15.59 -17.17
CA ARG A 16 -2.05 14.61 -17.66
C ARG A 16 -2.89 14.04 -16.53
N TYR A 17 -4.07 13.50 -16.84
CA TYR A 17 -4.87 12.77 -15.85
C TYR A 17 -4.23 11.43 -15.52
N THR A 18 -4.06 11.17 -14.22
CA THR A 18 -3.52 9.92 -13.69
C THR A 18 -4.48 9.36 -12.64
N VAL A 19 -5.26 8.35 -13.02
CA VAL A 19 -6.17 7.63 -12.11
C VAL A 19 -5.49 6.41 -11.50
N ALA A 20 -4.78 5.66 -12.33
CA ALA A 20 -4.02 4.48 -11.95
C ALA A 20 -2.60 4.56 -12.51
N GLN A 21 -1.67 3.93 -11.79
CA GLN A 21 -0.28 3.79 -12.20
C GLN A 21 0.08 2.31 -12.14
N PHE A 22 1.06 1.91 -12.95
CA PHE A 22 1.66 0.60 -12.78
C PHE A 22 2.23 0.44 -11.37
N PRO A 23 2.21 -0.79 -10.82
CA PRO A 23 2.77 -1.04 -9.50
C PRO A 23 4.27 -0.71 -9.50
N ASN A 24 4.69 0.10 -8.52
CA ASN A 24 6.09 0.28 -8.24
C ASN A 24 6.63 -0.91 -7.44
N TRP A 25 7.94 -0.91 -7.15
CA TRP A 25 8.60 -2.05 -6.53
C TRP A 25 8.00 -2.43 -5.17
N SER A 26 7.60 -1.46 -4.35
CA SER A 26 6.97 -1.75 -3.05
C SER A 26 5.61 -2.43 -3.20
N LEU A 27 4.79 -2.04 -4.17
CA LEU A 27 3.54 -2.76 -4.46
C LEU A 27 3.80 -4.17 -4.98
N TRP A 28 4.81 -4.38 -5.82
CA TRP A 28 5.17 -5.74 -6.25
C TRP A 28 5.62 -6.63 -5.09
N VAL A 29 6.45 -6.10 -4.19
CA VAL A 29 6.85 -6.80 -2.96
C VAL A 29 5.62 -7.12 -2.11
N PHE A 30 4.72 -6.17 -1.90
CA PHE A 30 3.47 -6.41 -1.18
C PHE A 30 2.64 -7.52 -1.82
N ILE A 31 2.44 -7.50 -3.13
CA ILE A 31 1.65 -8.51 -3.85
C ILE A 31 2.27 -9.89 -3.68
N VAL A 32 3.57 -10.04 -3.99
CA VAL A 32 4.25 -11.34 -3.90
C VAL A 32 4.27 -11.85 -2.47
N ALA A 33 4.61 -11.00 -1.49
CA ALA A 33 4.64 -11.37 -0.09
C ALA A 33 3.24 -11.75 0.44
N SER A 34 2.18 -11.06 0.02
CA SER A 34 0.80 -11.42 0.38
C SER A 34 0.39 -12.77 -0.19
N VAL A 35 0.76 -13.06 -1.45
CA VAL A 35 0.51 -14.36 -2.08
C VAL A 35 1.26 -15.47 -1.34
N LEU A 36 2.52 -15.24 -0.97
CA LEU A 36 3.31 -16.20 -0.18
C LEU A 36 2.70 -16.44 1.20
N ALA A 37 2.32 -15.37 1.91
CA ALA A 37 1.68 -15.48 3.23
C ALA A 37 0.37 -16.27 3.16
N TRP A 38 -0.42 -16.08 2.11
CA TRP A 38 -1.66 -16.82 1.89
C TRP A 38 -1.44 -18.29 1.49
N ALA A 39 -0.44 -18.56 0.64
CA ALA A 39 -0.20 -19.90 0.11
C ALA A 39 0.57 -20.82 1.06
N LEU A 40 1.34 -20.25 2.00
CA LEU A 40 2.17 -21.05 2.93
C LEU A 40 1.32 -21.72 4.02
N PRO A 41 1.67 -22.96 4.44
CA PRO A 41 0.96 -23.65 5.50
C PRO A 41 1.02 -22.90 6.83
N HIS A 42 -0.10 -22.83 7.54
CA HIS A 42 -0.21 -22.16 8.84
C HIS A 42 0.25 -23.05 10.02
N SER A 43 1.04 -24.08 9.74
CA SER A 43 1.51 -25.07 10.71
C SER A 43 2.88 -25.63 10.33
N GLY A 44 3.63 -26.13 11.32
CA GLY A 44 4.96 -26.71 11.11
C GLY A 44 5.95 -25.69 10.53
N ALA A 45 6.86 -26.13 9.67
CA ALA A 45 7.89 -25.27 9.08
C ALA A 45 7.32 -24.13 8.21
N GLY A 46 6.11 -24.30 7.66
CA GLY A 46 5.43 -23.27 6.86
C GLY A 46 4.98 -22.05 7.67
N LEU A 47 4.73 -22.22 8.97
CA LEU A 47 4.19 -21.18 9.85
C LEU A 47 5.12 -19.96 9.92
N VAL A 48 6.40 -20.20 10.17
CA VAL A 48 7.39 -19.12 10.32
C VAL A 48 7.56 -18.37 9.01
N ALA A 49 7.64 -19.09 7.89
CA ALA A 49 7.76 -18.49 6.57
C ALA A 49 6.51 -17.65 6.20
N GLY A 50 5.31 -18.14 6.52
CA GLY A 50 4.05 -17.41 6.31
C GLY A 50 3.98 -16.13 7.16
N LEU A 51 4.39 -16.19 8.42
CA LEU A 51 4.47 -15.02 9.30
C LEU A 51 5.45 -13.97 8.78
N VAL A 52 6.65 -14.39 8.38
CA VAL A 52 7.65 -13.47 7.79
C VAL A 52 7.12 -12.84 6.51
N ALA A 53 6.46 -13.62 5.63
CA ALA A 53 5.86 -13.08 4.42
C ALA A 53 4.76 -12.04 4.75
N GLY A 54 3.93 -12.27 5.77
CA GLY A 54 2.94 -11.32 6.23
C GLY A 54 3.54 -10.01 6.76
N LEU A 55 4.63 -10.09 7.52
CA LEU A 55 5.37 -8.92 8.00
C LEU A 55 5.98 -8.12 6.84
N VAL A 56 6.58 -8.81 5.86
CA VAL A 56 7.13 -8.18 4.65
C VAL A 56 6.02 -7.49 3.85
N ALA A 57 4.87 -8.15 3.67
CA ALA A 57 3.72 -7.55 3.00
C ALA A 57 3.28 -6.26 3.71
N THR A 58 3.13 -6.31 5.04
CA THR A 58 2.73 -5.17 5.87
C THR A 58 3.73 -4.01 5.78
N GLY A 59 5.03 -4.30 5.87
CA GLY A 59 6.08 -3.29 5.73
C GLY A 59 6.11 -2.66 4.34
N ALA A 60 5.93 -3.47 3.29
CA ALA A 60 5.94 -2.99 1.91
C ALA A 60 4.75 -2.07 1.61
N ILE A 61 3.54 -2.42 2.05
CA ILE A 61 2.35 -1.58 1.84
C ILE A 61 2.39 -0.32 2.71
N ALA A 62 2.95 -0.39 3.92
CA ALA A 62 3.18 0.77 4.77
C ALA A 62 4.16 1.76 4.10
N TRP A 63 5.29 1.25 3.60
CA TRP A 63 6.27 2.07 2.89
C TRP A 63 5.68 2.73 1.64
N TRP A 64 4.91 1.96 0.86
CA TRP A 64 4.18 2.50 -0.28
C TRP A 64 3.22 3.62 0.12
N ALA A 65 2.44 3.42 1.18
CA ALA A 65 1.47 4.40 1.65
C ALA A 65 2.13 5.72 2.09
N VAL A 66 3.25 5.65 2.81
CA VAL A 66 4.06 6.83 3.18
C VAL A 66 4.61 7.52 1.93
N ALA A 67 5.15 6.76 0.98
CA ALA A 67 5.67 7.32 -0.26
C ALA A 67 4.57 8.03 -1.06
N GLU A 68 3.37 7.47 -1.17
CA GLU A 68 2.25 8.13 -1.84
C GLU A 68 1.75 9.36 -1.09
N LEU A 69 1.68 9.30 0.23
CA LEU A 69 1.26 10.44 1.06
C LEU A 69 2.18 11.65 0.86
N CYS A 70 3.49 11.42 0.89
CA CYS A 70 4.48 12.50 0.80
C CYS A 70 4.78 12.89 -0.67
N LEU A 71 4.96 11.90 -1.53
CA LEU A 71 5.54 12.05 -2.87
C LEU A 71 4.54 11.75 -4.00
N GLY A 72 3.27 11.50 -3.69
CA GLY A 72 2.23 11.23 -4.69
C GLY A 72 2.09 12.36 -5.71
N VAL A 73 1.95 11.98 -6.98
CA VAL A 73 1.96 12.92 -8.12
C VAL A 73 0.72 13.83 -8.20
N ASN A 74 -0.38 13.46 -7.53
CA ASN A 74 -1.61 14.22 -7.46
C ASN A 74 -2.30 14.06 -6.09
N PRO A 75 -3.28 14.92 -5.74
CA PRO A 75 -3.97 14.84 -4.45
C PRO A 75 -4.70 13.52 -4.22
N ALA A 76 -5.29 12.91 -5.27
CA ALA A 76 -5.95 11.61 -5.13
C ALA A 76 -4.98 10.52 -4.65
N ARG A 77 -3.75 10.49 -5.20
CA ARG A 77 -2.68 9.58 -4.78
C ARG A 77 -2.23 9.82 -3.34
N ARG A 78 -2.06 11.08 -2.94
CA ARG A 78 -1.73 11.43 -1.55
C ARG A 78 -2.80 10.99 -0.56
N MET A 79 -4.08 11.22 -0.90
CA MET A 79 -5.21 10.78 -0.09
C MET A 79 -5.28 9.24 0.00
N LEU A 80 -5.00 8.54 -1.10
CA LEU A 80 -4.92 7.07 -1.09
C LEU A 80 -3.81 6.58 -0.15
N GLY A 81 -2.63 7.19 -0.21
CA GLY A 81 -1.55 6.93 0.74
C GLY A 81 -1.97 7.15 2.20
N ALA A 82 -2.64 8.27 2.49
CA ALA A 82 -3.15 8.57 3.84
C ALA A 82 -4.13 7.49 4.35
N VAL A 83 -5.10 7.12 3.52
CA VAL A 83 -6.12 6.11 3.86
C VAL A 83 -5.48 4.75 4.10
N VAL A 84 -4.60 4.30 3.20
CA VAL A 84 -3.91 3.01 3.35
C VAL A 84 -3.03 3.01 4.59
N LEU A 85 -2.31 4.10 4.87
CA LEU A 85 -1.49 4.20 6.08
C LEU A 85 -2.34 4.11 7.35
N ALA A 86 -3.49 4.80 7.39
CA ALA A 86 -4.41 4.73 8.52
C ALA A 86 -4.95 3.30 8.75
N VAL A 87 -5.29 2.58 7.68
CA VAL A 87 -5.72 1.17 7.74
C VAL A 87 -4.60 0.29 8.29
N VAL A 88 -3.36 0.43 7.79
CA VAL A 88 -2.21 -0.36 8.26
C VAL A 88 -1.94 -0.09 9.74
N VAL A 89 -1.88 1.18 10.15
CA VAL A 89 -1.65 1.55 11.55
C VAL A 89 -2.76 1.02 12.45
N GLY A 90 -4.03 1.17 12.05
CA GLY A 90 -5.17 0.62 12.79
C GLY A 90 -5.10 -0.90 12.93
N GLY A 91 -4.73 -1.60 11.85
CA GLY A 91 -4.53 -3.05 11.86
C GLY A 91 -3.40 -3.50 12.79
N VAL A 92 -2.26 -2.80 12.78
CA VAL A 92 -1.14 -3.07 13.69
C VAL A 92 -1.53 -2.83 15.14
N ILE A 93 -2.23 -1.73 15.45
CA ILE A 93 -2.71 -1.44 16.80
C ILE A 93 -3.65 -2.55 17.28
N ALA A 94 -4.60 -2.95 16.43
CA ALA A 94 -5.54 -4.03 16.77
C ALA A 94 -4.84 -5.36 17.03
N ALA A 95 -3.80 -5.69 16.25
CA ALA A 95 -3.03 -6.92 16.42
C ALA A 95 -2.18 -6.95 17.70
N ILE A 96 -1.81 -5.79 18.25
CA ILE A 96 -1.04 -5.69 19.50
C ILE A 96 -1.97 -5.62 20.72
N ALA A 97 -3.17 -5.09 20.56
CA ALA A 97 -4.13 -4.88 21.65
C ALA A 97 -5.05 -6.08 21.94
N GLY A 98 -5.13 -7.05 21.02
CA GLY A 98 -5.88 -8.30 21.18
C GLY A 98 -5.02 -9.46 21.61
#